data_AF-A0A9P4IFI8-F1
#
_entry.id   AF-A0A9P4IFI8-F1
#
_cell.length_a   1.000
_cell.length_b   1.000
_cell.length_c   1.000
_cell.angle_alpha   90.00
_cell.angle_beta   90.00
_cell.angle_gamma   90.00
#
_symmetry.space_group_name_H-M   'P 1'
#
loop_
_entity.id
_entity.type
_entity.pdbx_description
1 polymer ?
#
loop_
_entity_poly.entity_id
_entity_poly.type
_entity_poly.pdbx_seq_one_letter_code
_entity_poly.pdbx_strand_id
1 'polypeptide(L)'
;MESPSKVLTTFPEVFVSTIIFVIIALSIGSYVRTNGQFQYAPTLSKFNSRFYGFVSLFLLLSSLLSLPGLVDKFPYCASRWLDLSHSLGFQDVSDFARYAYHFSKFYEYLDIFNVLASGGSINFHFGFHHLTTPYFTLVRVVPASPASDGWQLFAALNTFHHILLCTYFGGGTFIRDVLPWTGYGQLLLGIAGEFWCGWKNWNNEEAWRNAFAGGILVCYLVQYRRMRQRAEGAGGEVKGD
;
A
#
# COMPACT_ATOMS: atom_id res chain seq x y z
N MET A 1 25.89 1.95 19.25
CA MET A 1 25.12 2.83 18.36
C MET A 1 23.67 2.47 18.59
N GLU A 2 22.87 3.36 19.19
CA GLU A 2 21.44 3.08 19.38
C GLU A 2 20.78 2.92 18.01
N SER A 3 19.93 1.90 17.86
CA SER A 3 19.15 1.75 16.63
C SER A 3 18.29 2.99 16.47
N PRO A 4 18.25 3.62 15.29
CA PRO A 4 17.43 4.81 15.07
C PRO A 4 15.99 4.52 15.47
N SER A 5 15.36 5.43 16.20
CA SER A 5 13.96 5.29 16.60
C SER A 5 13.09 5.20 15.34
N LYS A 6 12.38 4.08 15.19
CA LYS A 6 11.43 3.87 14.09
C LYS A 6 10.16 4.66 14.39
N VAL A 7 9.94 5.74 13.65
CA VAL A 7 8.75 6.58 13.81
C VAL A 7 7.55 5.96 13.11
N LEU A 8 6.34 6.36 13.51
CA LEU A 8 5.08 5.87 12.95
C LEU A 8 4.84 4.37 13.17
N THR A 9 5.56 3.71 14.06
CA THR A 9 5.42 2.26 14.33
C THR A 9 4.61 1.93 15.58
N THR A 10 3.99 2.94 16.18
CA THR A 10 3.08 2.79 17.33
C THR A 10 1.68 3.29 17.01
N PHE A 11 0.67 2.74 17.70
CA PHE A 11 -0.71 3.15 17.49
C PHE A 11 -0.95 4.66 17.69
N PRO A 12 -0.43 5.34 18.74
CA PRO A 12 -0.58 6.78 18.89
C PRO A 12 -0.01 7.57 17.71
N GLU A 13 1.16 7.20 17.20
CA GLU A 13 1.78 7.88 16.07
C GLU A 13 0.96 7.73 14.78
N VAL A 14 0.49 6.52 14.48
CA VAL A 14 -0.37 6.27 13.30
C VAL A 14 -1.70 7.01 13.42
N PHE A 15 -2.27 7.06 14.63
CA PHE A 15 -3.49 7.79 14.90
C PHE A 15 -3.33 9.31 14.72
N VAL A 16 -2.26 9.90 15.28
CA VAL A 16 -1.94 11.32 15.07
C VAL A 16 -1.70 11.63 13.60
N SER A 17 -0.95 10.77 12.91
CA SER A 17 -0.73 10.88 11.46
C SER A 17 -2.05 10.88 10.67
N THR A 18 -3.00 10.02 11.06
CA THR A 18 -4.33 9.94 10.43
C THR A 18 -5.14 11.21 10.67
N ILE A 19 -5.11 11.79 11.87
CA ILE A 19 -5.77 13.07 12.15
C ILE A 19 -5.17 14.18 11.28
N ILE A 20 -3.85 14.29 11.23
CA ILE A 20 -3.15 15.28 10.39
C ILE A 20 -3.54 15.10 8.92
N PHE A 21 -3.52 13.86 8.43
CA PHE A 21 -3.94 13.51 7.08
C PHE A 21 -5.37 13.99 6.78
N VAL A 22 -6.34 13.69 7.65
CA VAL A 22 -7.74 14.08 7.46
C VAL A 22 -7.89 15.60 7.45
N ILE A 23 -7.24 16.32 8.37
CA ILE A 23 -7.28 17.79 8.41
C ILE A 23 -6.74 18.39 7.11
N ILE A 24 -5.60 17.89 6.62
CA ILE A 24 -4.99 18.37 5.36
C ILE A 24 -5.92 18.07 4.18
N ALA A 25 -6.44 16.84 4.07
CA ALA A 25 -7.35 16.45 3.00
C ALA A 25 -8.61 17.33 2.97
N LEU A 26 -9.24 17.54 4.13
CA LEU A 26 -10.42 18.40 4.24
C LEU A 26 -10.10 19.85 3.87
N SER A 27 -8.93 20.35 4.26
CA SER A 27 -8.47 21.71 3.94
C SER A 27 -8.25 21.91 2.44
N ILE A 28 -7.55 20.98 1.77
CA ILE A 28 -7.35 20.99 0.32
C ILE A 28 -8.70 20.93 -0.39
N GLY A 29 -9.57 20.00 0.00
CA GLY A 29 -10.89 19.85 -0.59
C GLY A 29 -11.77 21.10 -0.40
N SER A 30 -11.71 21.74 0.76
CA SER A 30 -12.42 23.00 1.02
C SER A 30 -11.90 24.14 0.17
N TYR A 31 -10.57 24.30 0.10
CA TYR A 31 -9.93 25.32 -0.74
C TYR A 31 -10.32 25.16 -2.20
N VAL A 32 -10.21 23.94 -2.75
CA VAL A 32 -10.49 23.67 -4.17
C VAL A 32 -11.96 23.87 -4.52
N ARG A 33 -12.90 23.56 -3.62
CA ARG A 33 -14.33 23.86 -3.82
C ARG A 33 -14.60 25.37 -3.96
N THR A 34 -13.87 26.20 -3.22
CA THR A 34 -14.08 27.65 -3.19
C THR A 34 -13.29 28.39 -4.27
N ASN A 35 -12.07 27.94 -4.57
CA ASN A 35 -11.12 28.68 -5.40
C ASN A 35 -10.82 27.99 -6.75
N GLY A 36 -11.31 26.78 -6.96
CA GLY A 36 -10.96 25.95 -8.11
C GLY A 36 -9.71 25.10 -7.89
N GLN A 37 -9.41 24.24 -8.86
CA GLN A 37 -8.27 23.31 -8.81
C GLN A 37 -6.92 24.04 -8.85
N PHE A 38 -5.88 23.44 -8.27
CA PHE A 38 -4.52 23.96 -8.40
C PHE A 38 -3.99 23.71 -9.81
N GLN A 39 -3.49 24.77 -10.46
CA GLN A 39 -3.02 24.72 -11.85
C GLN A 39 -1.97 23.63 -12.12
N TYR A 40 -1.07 23.37 -11.16
CA TYR A 40 0.03 22.41 -11.32
C TYR A 40 -0.26 21.02 -10.75
N ALA A 41 -1.43 20.79 -10.12
CA ALA A 41 -1.73 19.51 -9.48
C ALA A 41 -1.68 18.30 -10.45
N PRO A 42 -2.17 18.37 -11.71
CA PRO A 42 -2.05 17.25 -12.64
C PRO A 42 -0.60 16.89 -12.98
N THR A 43 0.27 17.89 -13.10
CA THR A 43 1.71 17.70 -13.38
C THR A 43 2.41 17.06 -12.19
N LEU A 44 2.15 17.57 -10.98
CA LEU A 44 2.68 17.00 -9.74
C LEU A 44 2.19 15.57 -9.52
N SER A 45 0.92 15.27 -9.83
CA SER A 45 0.35 13.92 -9.73
C SER A 45 1.08 12.92 -10.64
N LYS A 46 1.38 13.31 -11.88
CA LYS A 46 2.15 12.48 -12.83
C LYS A 46 3.59 12.27 -12.37
N PHE A 47 4.23 13.33 -11.87
CA PHE A 47 5.58 13.24 -11.33
C PHE A 47 5.63 12.31 -10.10
N ASN A 48 4.72 12.52 -9.15
CA ASN A 48 4.53 11.67 -7.96
C ASN A 48 4.35 10.21 -8.37
N SER A 49 3.49 9.93 -9.35
CA SER A 49 3.26 8.58 -9.85
C SER A 49 4.53 7.95 -10.42
N ARG A 50 5.31 8.68 -11.22
CA ARG A 50 6.58 8.16 -11.78
C ARG A 50 7.61 7.88 -10.70
N PHE A 51 7.79 8.82 -9.77
CA PHE A 51 8.69 8.65 -8.64
C PHE A 51 8.28 7.45 -7.78
N TYR A 52 7.00 7.37 -7.40
CA TYR A 52 6.49 6.30 -6.57
C TYR A 52 6.50 4.93 -7.28
N GLY A 53 6.45 4.91 -8.61
CA GLY A 53 6.69 3.70 -9.40
C GLY A 53 8.10 3.11 -9.16
N PHE A 54 9.14 3.96 -9.12
CA PHE A 54 10.50 3.51 -8.78
C PHE A 54 10.61 3.08 -7.32
N VAL A 55 9.97 3.80 -6.40
CA VAL A 55 9.89 3.40 -4.98
C VAL A 55 9.21 2.04 -4.85
N SER A 56 8.11 1.82 -5.57
CA SER A 56 7.37 0.55 -5.57
C SER A 56 8.21 -0.60 -6.12
N LEU A 57 9.05 -0.37 -7.13
CA LEU A 57 10.01 -1.37 -7.61
C LEU A 57 11.05 -1.71 -6.53
N PHE A 58 11.60 -0.71 -5.84
CA PHE A 58 12.52 -0.93 -4.73
C PHE A 58 11.87 -1.73 -3.58
N LEU A 59 10.62 -1.41 -3.25
CA LEU A 59 9.85 -2.13 -2.22
C LEU A 59 9.51 -3.57 -2.64
N LEU A 60 9.21 -3.79 -3.92
CA LEU A 60 9.01 -5.13 -4.49
C LEU A 60 10.26 -5.98 -4.29
N LEU A 61 11.43 -5.46 -4.69
CA LEU A 61 12.70 -6.16 -4.53
C LEU A 61 13.01 -6.44 -3.06
N SER A 62 12.80 -5.46 -2.18
CA SER A 62 12.99 -5.63 -0.72
C SER A 62 12.05 -6.69 -0.12
N SER A 63 10.79 -6.72 -0.57
CA SER A 63 9.80 -7.72 -0.13
C SER A 63 10.14 -9.12 -0.63
N LEU A 64 10.62 -9.25 -1.87
CA LEU A 64 11.04 -10.53 -2.43
C LEU A 64 12.32 -11.04 -1.75
N LEU A 65 13.32 -10.18 -1.57
CA LEU A 65 14.58 -10.55 -0.90
C LEU A 65 14.41 -10.87 0.59
N SER A 66 13.31 -10.45 1.22
CA SER A 66 12.96 -10.84 2.60
C SER A 66 12.13 -12.12 2.68
N LEU A 67 11.83 -12.79 1.56
CA LEU A 67 11.19 -14.11 1.56
C LEU A 67 12.16 -15.19 2.04
N PRO A 68 11.75 -16.07 2.97
CA PRO A 68 12.52 -17.23 3.36
C PRO A 68 12.92 -18.09 2.15
N GLY A 69 14.20 -18.47 2.06
CA GLY A 69 14.75 -19.30 0.99
C GLY A 69 15.05 -18.57 -0.34
N LEU A 70 14.62 -17.30 -0.52
CA LEU A 70 15.07 -16.50 -1.66
C LEU A 70 16.46 -15.90 -1.42
N VAL A 71 16.74 -15.52 -0.16
CA VAL A 71 18.06 -15.06 0.30
C VAL A 71 19.17 -16.04 -0.09
N ASP A 72 18.95 -17.33 0.17
CA ASP A 72 19.94 -18.39 -0.10
C ASP A 72 20.20 -18.60 -1.59
N LYS A 73 19.22 -18.29 -2.44
CA LYS A 73 19.32 -18.43 -3.90
C LYS A 73 20.06 -17.26 -4.56
N PHE A 74 20.09 -16.09 -3.92
CA PHE A 74 20.70 -14.87 -4.47
C PHE A 74 21.65 -14.22 -3.47
N PRO A 75 22.74 -14.90 -3.05
CA PRO A 75 23.60 -14.47 -1.96
C PRO A 75 24.28 -13.12 -2.20
N TYR A 76 24.68 -12.83 -3.45
CA TYR A 76 25.28 -11.55 -3.80
C TYR A 76 24.28 -10.37 -3.70
N CYS A 77 23.06 -10.56 -4.16
CA CYS A 77 22.03 -9.52 -4.05
C CYS A 77 21.62 -9.33 -2.59
N ALA A 78 21.45 -10.43 -1.86
CA ALA A 78 21.09 -10.41 -0.45
C ALA A 78 22.16 -9.72 0.40
N SER A 79 23.46 -9.95 0.14
CA SER A 79 24.53 -9.27 0.88
C SER A 79 24.54 -7.76 0.65
N ARG A 80 24.35 -7.31 -0.59
CA ARG A 80 24.24 -5.87 -0.89
C ARG A 80 23.04 -5.22 -0.21
N TRP A 81 21.90 -5.92 -0.15
CA TRP A 81 20.71 -5.42 0.54
C TRP A 81 20.88 -5.42 2.06
N LEU A 82 21.61 -6.40 2.60
CA LEU A 82 21.96 -6.46 4.01
C LEU A 82 22.89 -5.30 4.38
N ASP A 83 23.94 -5.04 3.59
CA ASP A 83 24.84 -3.90 3.77
C ASP A 83 24.04 -2.57 3.80
N LEU A 84 23.12 -2.40 2.85
CA LEU A 84 22.23 -1.23 2.82
C LEU A 84 21.36 -1.14 4.09
N SER A 85 20.74 -2.25 4.48
CA SER A 85 19.87 -2.31 5.67
C SER A 85 20.65 -1.93 6.93
N HIS A 86 21.85 -2.47 7.11
CA HIS A 86 22.75 -2.15 8.22
C HIS A 86 23.21 -0.69 8.18
N SER A 87 23.55 -0.16 6.99
CA SER A 87 23.94 1.25 6.84
C SER A 87 22.83 2.24 7.24
N LEU A 88 21.58 1.80 7.16
CA LEU A 88 20.39 2.55 7.56
C LEU A 88 19.93 2.24 9.01
N GLY A 89 20.67 1.39 9.73
CA GLY A 89 20.41 1.07 11.14
C GLY A 89 19.37 -0.02 11.39
N PHE A 90 19.01 -0.82 10.39
CA PHE A 90 18.11 -1.97 10.51
C PHE A 90 18.88 -3.25 10.84
N GLN A 91 18.24 -4.21 11.48
CA GLN A 91 18.91 -5.45 11.91
C GLN A 91 19.18 -6.40 10.74
N ASP A 92 18.25 -6.49 9.81
CA ASP A 92 18.34 -7.33 8.63
C ASP A 92 17.46 -6.78 7.48
N VAL A 93 17.46 -7.50 6.35
CA VAL A 93 16.68 -7.16 5.15
C VAL A 93 15.18 -7.18 5.41
N SER A 94 14.69 -8.08 6.26
CA SER A 94 13.27 -8.22 6.60
C SER A 94 12.80 -7.04 7.45
N ASP A 95 13.60 -6.65 8.45
CA ASP A 95 13.35 -5.50 9.32
C ASP A 95 13.28 -4.19 8.51
N PHE A 96 14.24 -4.00 7.61
CA PHE A 96 14.22 -2.88 6.66
C PHE A 96 12.99 -2.92 5.76
N ALA A 97 12.69 -4.07 5.14
CA ALA A 97 11.57 -4.21 4.21
C ALA A 97 10.21 -3.96 4.89
N ARG A 98 10.02 -4.46 6.12
CA ARG A 98 8.81 -4.21 6.94
C ARG A 98 8.61 -2.71 7.15
N TYR A 99 9.64 -2.03 7.62
CA TYR A 99 9.56 -0.60 7.92
C TYR A 99 9.38 0.23 6.64
N ALA A 100 10.15 -0.06 5.58
CA ALA A 100 10.03 0.65 4.31
C ALA A 100 8.63 0.47 3.69
N TYR A 101 8.09 -0.76 3.70
CA TYR A 101 6.74 -1.02 3.21
C TYR A 101 5.68 -0.33 4.07
N HIS A 102 5.79 -0.37 5.39
CA HIS A 102 4.88 0.34 6.29
C HIS A 102 4.92 1.85 6.07
N PHE A 103 6.11 2.44 6.04
CA PHE A 103 6.31 3.87 5.84
C PHE A 103 5.78 4.34 4.48
N SER A 104 5.88 3.49 3.45
CA SER A 104 5.35 3.79 2.11
C SER A 104 3.84 4.06 2.10
N LYS A 105 3.09 3.55 3.07
CA LYS A 105 1.64 3.73 3.18
C LYS A 105 1.23 5.11 3.65
N PHE A 106 2.12 5.80 4.37
CA PHE A 106 1.92 7.20 4.71
C PHE A 106 2.26 8.11 3.53
N TYR A 107 3.24 7.72 2.69
CA TYR A 107 3.53 8.45 1.47
C TYR A 107 2.34 8.46 0.51
N GLU A 108 1.59 7.35 0.44
CA GLU A 108 0.38 7.24 -0.39
C GLU A 108 -0.74 8.24 -0.02
N TYR A 109 -0.67 8.90 1.14
CA TYR A 109 -1.55 10.04 1.43
C TYR A 109 -1.44 11.17 0.39
N LEU A 110 -0.28 11.32 -0.25
CA LEU A 110 -0.10 12.25 -1.36
C LEU A 110 -1.03 11.95 -2.53
N ASP A 111 -1.45 10.69 -2.74
CA ASP A 111 -2.37 10.34 -3.82
C ASP A 111 -3.75 10.96 -3.58
N ILE A 112 -4.24 10.93 -2.33
CA ILE A 112 -5.50 11.60 -1.94
C ILE A 112 -5.37 13.11 -2.10
N PHE A 113 -4.27 13.70 -1.63
CA PHE A 113 -4.04 15.14 -1.74
C PHE A 113 -3.99 15.58 -3.20
N ASN A 114 -3.30 14.82 -4.07
CA ASN A 114 -3.18 15.08 -5.50
C ASN A 114 -4.52 15.00 -6.22
N VAL A 115 -5.36 14.00 -5.90
CA VAL A 115 -6.71 13.89 -6.48
C VAL A 115 -7.57 15.10 -6.06
N LEU A 116 -7.57 15.45 -4.78
CA LEU A 116 -8.32 16.61 -4.28
C LEU A 116 -7.81 17.92 -4.88
N ALA A 117 -6.49 18.10 -4.95
CA ALA A 117 -5.85 19.28 -5.51
C ALA A 117 -6.16 19.47 -7.02
N SER A 118 -6.36 18.36 -7.74
CA SER A 118 -6.76 18.34 -9.15
C SER A 118 -8.28 18.48 -9.36
N GLY A 119 -9.05 18.82 -8.32
CA GLY A 119 -10.51 18.94 -8.41
C GLY A 119 -11.26 17.61 -8.50
N GLY A 120 -10.56 16.48 -8.30
CA GLY A 120 -11.16 15.15 -8.31
C GLY A 120 -11.92 14.83 -7.01
N SER A 121 -12.83 13.86 -7.10
CA SER A 121 -13.56 13.33 -5.94
C SER A 121 -12.93 12.04 -5.43
N ILE A 122 -12.81 11.91 -4.10
CA ILE A 122 -12.37 10.67 -3.46
C ILE A 122 -13.54 9.69 -3.40
N ASN A 123 -13.42 8.56 -4.10
CA ASN A 123 -14.39 7.47 -3.95
C ASN A 123 -14.16 6.71 -2.62
N PHE A 124 -15.19 6.04 -2.13
CA PHE A 124 -15.15 5.37 -0.83
C PHE A 124 -14.03 4.31 -0.74
N HIS A 125 -13.84 3.48 -1.77
CA HIS A 125 -12.79 2.47 -1.77
C HIS A 125 -11.40 3.08 -1.60
N PHE A 126 -11.11 4.13 -2.37
CA PHE A 126 -9.83 4.82 -2.36
C PHE A 126 -9.55 5.51 -1.02
N GLY A 127 -10.53 6.21 -0.47
CA GLY A 127 -10.40 6.85 0.85
C GLY A 127 -10.26 5.83 2.00
N PHE A 128 -11.10 4.79 2.01
CA PHE A 128 -11.03 3.73 3.02
C PHE A 128 -9.69 3.00 2.98
N HIS A 129 -9.22 2.64 1.78
CA HIS A 129 -7.94 1.98 1.59
C HIS A 129 -6.78 2.80 2.16
N HIS A 130 -6.64 4.07 1.77
CA HIS A 130 -5.52 4.87 2.26
C HIS A 130 -5.61 5.17 3.76
N LEU A 131 -6.81 5.34 4.33
CA LEU A 131 -6.97 5.51 5.77
C LEU A 131 -6.59 4.27 6.57
N THR A 132 -6.89 3.07 6.07
CA THR A 132 -6.78 1.83 6.87
C THR A 132 -5.50 1.04 6.60
N THR A 133 -4.82 1.24 5.45
CA THR A 133 -3.59 0.51 5.14
C THR A 133 -2.42 0.79 6.10
N PRO A 134 -2.23 2.00 6.64
CA PRO A 134 -1.26 2.24 7.72
C PRO A 134 -1.55 1.41 8.98
N TYR A 135 -2.82 1.28 9.38
CA TYR A 135 -3.22 0.42 10.51
C TYR A 135 -3.06 -1.06 10.21
N PHE A 136 -3.41 -1.49 8.99
CA PHE A 136 -3.17 -2.84 8.51
C PHE A 136 -1.68 -3.21 8.64
N THR A 137 -0.78 -2.36 8.10
CA THR A 137 0.65 -2.62 8.15
C THR A 137 1.23 -2.50 9.56
N LEU A 138 0.72 -1.58 10.40
CA LEU A 138 1.08 -1.49 11.82
C LEU A 138 0.77 -2.78 12.59
N VAL A 139 -0.40 -3.38 12.36
CA VAL A 139 -0.84 -4.58 13.08
C VAL A 139 -0.17 -5.84 12.54
N ARG A 140 0.02 -5.91 11.22
CA ARG A 140 0.35 -7.16 10.51
C ARG A 140 1.79 -7.26 10.01
N VAL A 141 2.42 -6.14 9.67
CA VAL A 141 3.74 -6.10 9.00
C VAL A 141 4.83 -5.68 9.98
N VAL A 142 4.60 -4.60 10.72
CA VAL A 142 5.60 -4.01 11.63
C VAL A 142 6.07 -4.98 12.73
N PRO A 143 5.20 -5.76 13.41
CA PRO A 143 5.65 -6.62 14.48
C PRO A 143 6.54 -7.75 13.94
N ALA A 144 7.68 -7.98 14.58
CA ALA A 144 8.56 -9.10 14.29
C ALA A 144 8.15 -10.34 15.09
N SER A 145 6.91 -10.81 14.89
CA SER A 145 6.34 -11.97 15.60
C SER A 145 5.99 -13.11 14.66
N PRO A 146 5.87 -14.36 15.14
CA PRO A 146 5.48 -15.52 14.31
C PRO A 146 4.10 -15.36 13.63
N ALA A 147 3.14 -14.69 14.28
CA ALA A 147 1.85 -14.37 13.68
C ALA A 147 1.97 -13.34 12.53
N SER A 148 3.10 -12.62 12.51
CA SER A 148 3.42 -11.60 11.53
C SER A 148 4.27 -12.13 10.37
N ASP A 149 4.49 -13.45 10.26
CA ASP A 149 5.13 -14.08 9.10
C ASP A 149 4.21 -14.17 7.88
N GLY A 150 4.79 -14.18 6.67
CA GLY A 150 4.04 -14.36 5.41
C GLY A 150 3.52 -13.07 4.77
N TRP A 151 3.73 -11.93 5.41
CA TRP A 151 3.34 -10.61 4.86
C TRP A 151 4.07 -10.26 3.55
N GLN A 152 5.29 -10.80 3.36
CA GLN A 152 6.18 -10.48 2.25
C GLN A 152 5.52 -10.72 0.89
N LEU A 153 4.76 -11.82 0.76
CA LEU A 153 4.09 -12.16 -0.49
C LEU A 153 3.03 -11.12 -0.84
N PHE A 154 2.18 -10.74 0.12
CA PHE A 154 1.18 -9.70 -0.11
C PHE A 154 1.83 -8.35 -0.40
N ALA A 155 2.88 -7.97 0.33
CA ALA A 155 3.61 -6.74 0.07
C ALA A 155 4.25 -6.72 -1.32
N ALA A 156 4.84 -7.83 -1.77
CA ALA A 156 5.36 -7.98 -3.12
C ALA A 156 4.26 -7.85 -4.19
N LEU A 157 3.13 -8.53 -4.03
CA LEU A 157 2.01 -8.42 -4.98
C LEU A 157 1.41 -7.01 -5.00
N ASN A 158 1.29 -6.38 -3.83
CA ASN A 158 0.79 -5.03 -3.69
C ASN A 158 1.74 -4.02 -4.36
N THR A 159 3.03 -4.07 -4.06
CA THR A 159 4.03 -3.19 -4.68
C THR A 159 4.13 -3.42 -6.19
N PHE A 160 4.03 -4.66 -6.66
CA PHE A 160 3.93 -4.96 -8.09
C PHE A 160 2.71 -4.30 -8.73
N HIS A 161 1.53 -4.41 -8.09
CA HIS A 161 0.34 -3.71 -8.57
C HIS A 161 0.53 -2.18 -8.56
N HIS A 162 1.20 -1.61 -7.55
CA HIS A 162 1.50 -0.19 -7.51
C HIS A 162 2.45 0.24 -8.63
N ILE A 163 3.45 -0.57 -9.03
CA ILE A 163 4.29 -0.26 -10.21
C ILE A 163 3.41 -0.08 -11.46
N LEU A 164 2.45 -0.98 -11.67
CA LEU A 164 1.52 -0.93 -12.80
C LEU A 164 0.57 0.28 -12.70
N LEU A 165 0.01 0.51 -11.52
CA LEU A 165 -0.90 1.62 -11.23
C LEU A 165 -0.22 2.98 -11.42
N CYS A 166 0.99 3.14 -10.90
CA CYS A 166 1.84 4.32 -11.05
C CYS A 166 2.26 4.53 -12.50
N THR A 167 2.54 3.46 -13.24
CA THR A 167 2.82 3.55 -14.69
C THR A 167 1.61 4.12 -15.43
N TYR A 168 0.42 3.62 -15.13
CA TYR A 168 -0.83 4.12 -15.70
C TYR A 168 -1.07 5.60 -15.38
N PHE A 169 -1.01 5.98 -14.10
CA PHE A 169 -1.20 7.38 -13.68
C PHE A 169 -0.06 8.31 -14.14
N GLY A 170 1.13 7.77 -14.39
CA GLY A 170 2.26 8.48 -15.01
C GLY A 170 2.12 8.72 -16.52
N GLY A 171 1.08 8.14 -17.16
CA GLY A 171 0.73 8.30 -18.57
C GLY A 171 0.80 7.03 -19.42
N GLY A 172 1.20 5.88 -18.86
CA GLY A 172 1.32 4.60 -19.56
C GLY A 172 -0.03 3.88 -19.71
N THR A 173 -0.84 4.28 -20.67
CA THR A 173 -2.22 3.77 -20.84
C THR A 173 -2.31 2.30 -21.25
N PHE A 174 -1.24 1.71 -21.80
CA PHE A 174 -1.18 0.31 -22.24
C PHE A 174 -1.38 -0.72 -21.10
N ILE A 175 -1.24 -0.29 -19.84
CA ILE A 175 -1.41 -1.16 -18.66
C ILE A 175 -2.89 -1.25 -18.22
N ARG A 176 -3.78 -0.42 -18.76
CA ARG A 176 -5.17 -0.24 -18.28
C ARG A 176 -5.93 -1.56 -18.09
N ASP A 177 -5.79 -2.48 -19.04
CA ASP A 177 -6.55 -3.73 -19.05
C ASP A 177 -6.02 -4.77 -18.06
N VAL A 178 -4.78 -4.61 -17.60
CA VAL A 178 -4.11 -5.51 -16.63
C VAL A 178 -4.37 -5.08 -15.18
N LEU A 179 -4.67 -3.80 -14.94
CA LEU A 179 -4.88 -3.27 -13.59
C LEU A 179 -6.00 -3.99 -12.81
N PRO A 180 -7.17 -4.31 -13.40
CA PRO A 180 -8.21 -5.02 -12.66
C PRO A 180 -7.74 -6.39 -12.19
N TRP A 181 -7.06 -7.14 -13.05
CA TRP A 181 -6.58 -8.49 -12.76
C TRP A 181 -5.54 -8.51 -11.66
N THR A 182 -4.58 -7.60 -11.72
CA THR A 182 -3.55 -7.51 -10.68
C THR A 182 -4.11 -6.98 -9.37
N GLY A 183 -5.10 -6.07 -9.42
CA GLY A 183 -5.84 -5.58 -8.25
C GLY A 183 -6.62 -6.69 -7.54
N TYR A 184 -7.38 -7.51 -8.28
CA TYR A 184 -8.07 -8.67 -7.71
C TYR A 184 -7.09 -9.74 -7.23
N GLY A 185 -6.08 -10.05 -8.04
CA GLY A 185 -5.09 -11.09 -7.76
C GLY A 185 -4.36 -10.85 -6.45
N GLN A 186 -3.86 -9.63 -6.20
CA GLN A 186 -3.18 -9.32 -4.94
C GLN A 186 -4.11 -9.49 -3.73
N LEU A 187 -5.39 -9.12 -3.84
CA LEU A 187 -6.34 -9.17 -2.73
C LEU A 187 -6.75 -10.61 -2.44
N LEU A 188 -7.06 -11.40 -3.47
CA LEU A 188 -7.44 -12.81 -3.31
C LEU A 188 -6.28 -13.63 -2.72
N LEU A 189 -5.07 -13.44 -3.24
CA LEU A 189 -3.88 -14.13 -2.72
C LEU A 189 -3.52 -13.64 -1.31
N GLY A 190 -3.69 -12.35 -1.02
CA GLY A 190 -3.54 -11.80 0.33
C GLY A 190 -4.50 -12.44 1.33
N ILE A 191 -5.80 -12.50 1.00
CA ILE A 191 -6.83 -13.13 1.83
C ILE A 191 -6.52 -14.61 2.07
N ALA A 192 -6.18 -15.35 1.01
CA ALA A 192 -5.80 -16.76 1.12
C ALA A 192 -4.55 -16.95 2.02
N GLY A 193 -3.56 -16.07 1.86
CA GLY A 193 -2.35 -16.04 2.69
C GLY A 193 -2.67 -15.78 4.16
N GLU A 194 -3.53 -14.81 4.47
CA GLU A 194 -3.93 -14.51 5.85
C GLU A 194 -4.73 -15.65 6.47
N PHE A 195 -5.62 -16.30 5.71
CA PHE A 195 -6.34 -17.48 6.20
C PHE A 195 -5.38 -18.63 6.51
N TRP A 196 -4.43 -18.90 5.61
CA TRP A 196 -3.42 -19.94 5.81
C TRP A 196 -2.54 -19.67 7.04
N CYS A 197 -2.00 -18.45 7.15
CA CYS A 197 -1.19 -18.04 8.30
C CYS A 197 -1.99 -18.07 9.61
N GLY A 198 -3.23 -17.58 9.59
CA GLY A 198 -4.12 -17.62 10.75
C GLY A 198 -4.46 -19.03 11.20
N TRP A 199 -4.71 -19.94 10.25
CA TRP A 199 -4.93 -21.36 10.53
C TRP A 199 -3.69 -22.02 11.15
N LYS A 200 -2.52 -21.82 10.54
CA LYS A 200 -1.24 -22.35 11.04
C LYS A 200 -0.92 -21.86 12.46
N ASN A 201 -1.30 -20.61 12.75
CA ASN A 201 -1.04 -19.95 14.02
C ASN A 201 -2.26 -19.92 14.95
N TRP A 202 -3.31 -20.74 14.75
CA TRP A 202 -4.58 -20.60 15.49
C TRP A 202 -4.44 -20.68 17.02
N ASN A 203 -3.47 -21.45 17.52
CA ASN A 203 -3.19 -21.57 18.95
C ASN A 203 -2.29 -20.43 19.50
N ASN A 204 -1.85 -19.50 18.65
CA ASN A 204 -1.04 -18.35 19.05
C ASN A 204 -1.98 -17.22 19.50
N GLU A 205 -1.70 -16.61 20.65
CA GLU A 205 -2.49 -15.48 21.17
C GLU A 205 -2.54 -14.29 20.20
N GLU A 206 -1.57 -14.17 19.29
CA GLU A 206 -1.53 -13.14 18.26
C GLU A 206 -2.24 -13.51 16.94
N ALA A 207 -2.89 -14.66 16.84
CA ALA A 207 -3.62 -15.09 15.63
C ALA A 207 -4.69 -14.08 15.17
N TRP A 208 -5.21 -13.27 16.10
CA TRP A 208 -6.14 -12.19 15.78
C TRP A 208 -5.57 -11.17 14.78
N ARG A 209 -4.24 -11.02 14.69
CA ARG A 209 -3.58 -10.12 13.72
C ARG A 209 -3.86 -10.58 12.29
N ASN A 210 -3.86 -11.88 12.02
CA ASN A 210 -4.22 -12.44 10.72
C ASN A 210 -5.71 -12.27 10.43
N ALA A 211 -6.57 -12.46 11.44
CA ALA A 211 -8.01 -12.23 11.30
C ALA A 211 -8.32 -10.75 11.00
N PHE A 212 -7.66 -9.82 11.69
CA PHE A 212 -7.74 -8.38 11.44
C PHE A 212 -7.28 -8.04 10.02
N ALA A 213 -6.10 -8.51 9.63
CA ALA A 213 -5.54 -8.31 8.30
C ALA A 213 -6.48 -8.86 7.20
N GLY A 214 -6.90 -10.12 7.33
CA GLY A 214 -7.85 -10.76 6.40
C GLY A 214 -9.17 -10.00 6.31
N GLY A 215 -9.72 -9.54 7.44
CA GLY A 215 -10.94 -8.73 7.48
C GLY A 215 -10.81 -7.42 6.69
N ILE A 216 -9.71 -6.68 6.86
CA ILE A 216 -9.42 -5.47 6.09
C ILE A 216 -9.26 -5.77 4.59
N LEU A 217 -8.56 -6.85 4.22
CA LEU A 217 -8.41 -7.24 2.82
C LEU A 217 -9.73 -7.65 2.16
N VAL A 218 -10.62 -8.35 2.89
CA VAL A 218 -11.98 -8.66 2.43
C VAL A 218 -12.78 -7.36 2.22
N CYS A 219 -12.67 -6.41 3.14
CA CYS A 219 -13.28 -5.08 2.98
C CYS A 219 -12.75 -4.38 1.70
N TYR A 220 -11.44 -4.44 1.43
CA TYR A 220 -10.86 -3.90 0.20
C TYR A 220 -11.42 -4.58 -1.04
N LEU A 221 -11.50 -5.91 -1.06
CA LEU A 221 -12.02 -6.69 -2.18
C LEU A 221 -13.49 -6.34 -2.50
N VAL A 222 -14.34 -6.30 -1.46
CA VAL A 222 -15.76 -5.95 -1.62
C VAL A 222 -15.91 -4.54 -2.19
N GLN A 223 -15.14 -3.59 -1.67
CA GLN A 223 -15.19 -2.20 -2.12
C GLN A 223 -14.64 -2.03 -3.54
N TYR A 224 -13.54 -2.70 -3.87
CA TYR A 224 -12.95 -2.71 -5.21
C TYR A 224 -13.94 -3.25 -6.25
N ARG A 225 -14.60 -4.38 -5.93
CA ARG A 225 -15.63 -4.97 -6.78
C ARG A 225 -16.81 -4.01 -6.98
N ARG A 226 -17.32 -3.40 -5.92
CA ARG A 226 -18.43 -2.43 -6.02
C ARG A 226 -18.06 -1.22 -6.86
N MET A 227 -16.84 -0.69 -6.70
CA MET A 227 -16.34 0.41 -7.52
C MET A 227 -16.30 0.03 -9.01
N ARG A 228 -15.80 -1.16 -9.33
CA ARG A 228 -15.75 -1.69 -10.70
C ARG A 228 -17.13 -1.86 -11.33
N GLN A 229 -18.06 -2.47 -10.60
CA GLN A 229 -19.44 -2.66 -11.07
C GLN A 229 -20.12 -1.32 -11.38
N ARG A 230 -19.89 -0.29 -10.55
CA ARG A 230 -20.40 1.06 -10.82
C ARG A 230 -19.77 1.70 -12.06
N ALA A 231 -18.47 1.53 -12.27
CA ALA A 231 -17.78 2.05 -13.44
C ALA A 231 -18.25 1.36 -14.74
N GLU A 232 -18.50 0.06 -14.69
CA GLU A 232 -19.01 -0.73 -15.81
C GLU A 232 -20.49 -0.39 -16.11
N GLY A 233 -21.32 -0.24 -15.08
CA GLY A 233 -22.73 0.18 -15.22
C GLY A 233 -22.88 1.60 -15.79
N ALA A 234 -22.06 2.56 -15.33
CA ALA A 234 -22.06 3.92 -15.85
C ALA A 234 -21.55 4.03 -17.30
N GLY A 235 -20.74 3.06 -17.76
CA GLY A 235 -20.31 2.94 -19.15
C GLY A 235 -21.31 2.23 -20.07
N GLY A 236 -22.38 1.64 -19.51
CA GLY A 236 -23.41 0.90 -20.24
C GLY A 236 -24.65 1.73 -20.64
N GLU A 237 -24.83 2.92 -20.07
CA GLU A 237 -25.98 3.81 -20.34
C GLU A 237 -25.80 4.75 -21.55
N VAL A 238 -24.83 4.49 -22.43
CA VAL A 238 -24.77 5.14 -23.75
C VAL A 238 -25.00 4.09 -24.84
N LYS A 239 -26.25 3.64 -24.95
CA LYS A 239 -26.85 3.04 -26.17
C LYS A 239 -28.36 2.84 -25.98
N GLY A 240 -29.16 3.63 -26.71
CA GLY A 240 -30.62 3.60 -26.80
C GLY A 240 -31.23 4.85 -26.15
N ASP A 241 -31.78 5.85 -26.85
CA ASP A 241 -32.22 5.99 -28.25
C ASP A 241 -31.93 7.42 -28.76
#